data_AF-A0A0B8PE06-F1
#
_entry.id   AF-A0A0B8PE06-F1
#
_cell.length_a   1.000
_cell.length_b   1.000
_cell.length_c   1.000
_cell.angle_alpha   90.00
_cell.angle_beta   90.00
_cell.angle_gamma   90.00
#
_symmetry.space_group_name_H-M   'P 1'
#
loop_
_entity.id
_entity.type
_entity.pdbx_description
1 polymer ?
#
loop_
_entity_poly.entity_id
_entity_poly.type
_entity_poly.pdbx_seq_one_letter_code
_entity_poly.pdbx_strand_id
1 'polypeptide(L)'
;MKGEDDMAVGNIIGSNVFNILAVMGIPGLLNPSLLNEHAMGRDFWVMLGVSLLLVVMALGKSRSINRIEGGILFVLFIAYQAYLFINLAA
;
A
#
# COMPACT_ATOMS: atom_id res chain seq x y z
N MET A 1 20.03 12.96 -13.18
CA MET A 1 18.79 12.28 -12.73
C MET A 1 18.19 11.44 -13.87
N LYS A 2 18.97 10.55 -14.50
CA LYS A 2 18.45 9.58 -15.49
C LYS A 2 18.72 8.19 -14.92
N GLY A 3 17.68 7.44 -14.59
CA GLY A 3 17.76 6.05 -14.10
C GLY A 3 17.45 5.84 -12.61
N GLU A 4 17.30 6.89 -11.80
CA GLU A 4 16.92 6.74 -10.38
C GLU A 4 15.42 6.45 -10.20
N ASP A 5 14.57 6.95 -11.11
CA ASP A 5 13.12 6.78 -11.04
C ASP A 5 12.71 5.30 -11.13
N ASP A 6 13.33 4.54 -12.05
CA ASP A 6 13.08 3.10 -12.21
C ASP A 6 13.59 2.30 -10.99
N MET A 7 14.70 2.73 -10.39
CA MET A 7 15.26 2.10 -9.19
C MET A 7 14.40 2.36 -7.96
N ALA A 8 13.83 3.57 -7.85
CA ALA A 8 12.90 3.94 -6.78
C ALA A 8 11.59 3.12 -6.86
N VAL A 9 11.01 2.97 -8.06
CA VAL A 9 9.81 2.13 -8.27
C VAL A 9 10.11 0.67 -7.94
N GLY A 10 11.25 0.15 -8.40
CA GLY A 10 11.68 -1.22 -8.09
C GLY A 10 11.84 -1.47 -6.59
N ASN A 11 12.40 -0.51 -5.85
CA ASN A 11 12.53 -0.61 -4.40
C ASN A 11 11.17 -0.58 -3.69
N ILE A 12 10.26 0.31 -4.10
CA ILE A 12 8.92 0.41 -3.52
C ILE A 12 8.15 -0.91 -3.70
N ILE A 13 8.15 -1.45 -4.93
CA ILE A 13 7.45 -2.71 -5.24
C ILE A 13 8.12 -3.86 -4.48
N GLY A 14 9.45 -3.96 -4.53
CA GLY A 14 10.22 -5.03 -3.88
C GLY A 14 10.04 -5.04 -2.37
N SER A 15 10.10 -3.87 -1.71
CA SER A 15 9.93 -3.75 -0.26
C SER A 15 8.51 -4.13 0.19
N ASN A 16 7.47 -3.79 -0.59
CA ASN A 16 6.10 -4.18 -0.28
C ASN A 16 5.87 -5.68 -0.43
N VAL A 17 6.40 -6.29 -1.50
CA VAL A 17 6.32 -7.75 -1.68
C VAL A 17 7.07 -8.47 -0.56
N PHE A 18 8.27 -8.00 -0.20
CA PHE A 18 9.03 -8.55 0.91
C PHE A 18 8.28 -8.44 2.24
N ASN A 19 7.67 -7.30 2.56
CA ASN A 19 6.90 -7.14 3.79
C ASN A 19 5.70 -8.10 3.87
N ILE A 20 4.97 -8.30 2.78
CA ILE A 20 3.84 -9.24 2.76
C ILE A 20 4.32 -10.68 3.01
N LEU A 21 5.36 -11.11 2.30
CA LEU A 21 5.82 -12.51 2.35
C LEU A 21 6.64 -12.80 3.61
N ALA A 22 7.63 -11.98 3.91
CA ALA A 22 8.56 -12.21 5.00
C ALA A 22 8.02 -11.70 6.34
N VAL A 23 7.52 -10.47 6.40
CA VAL A 23 7.11 -9.84 7.66
C VAL A 23 5.69 -10.25 8.09
N MET A 24 4.75 -10.43 7.15
CA MET A 24 3.41 -10.96 7.46
C MET A 24 3.36 -12.50 7.36
N GLY A 25 3.86 -13.08 6.27
CA GLY A 25 3.71 -14.51 5.98
C GLY A 25 4.45 -15.43 6.95
N ILE A 26 5.74 -15.17 7.24
CA ILE A 26 6.53 -16.04 8.12
C ILE A 26 5.94 -16.09 9.54
N PRO A 27 5.64 -14.96 10.22
CA PRO A 27 5.02 -15.01 11.54
C PRO A 27 3.64 -15.68 11.53
N GLY A 28 2.84 -15.47 10.47
CA GLY A 28 1.54 -16.13 10.32
C GLY A 28 1.63 -17.66 10.19
N LEU A 29 2.72 -18.19 9.61
CA LEU A 29 2.98 -19.63 9.53
C LEU A 29 3.48 -20.20 10.86
N LEU A 30 4.32 -19.45 11.58
CA LEU A 30 4.91 -19.90 12.85
C LEU A 30 3.93 -19.79 14.03
N ASN A 31 3.12 -18.73 14.05
CA ASN A 31 2.13 -18.47 15.09
C ASN A 31 0.84 -17.91 14.44
N PRO A 32 -0.06 -18.78 13.97
CA PRO A 32 -1.32 -18.35 13.40
C PRO A 32 -2.17 -17.70 14.48
N SER A 33 -2.26 -16.37 14.45
CA SER A 33 -3.11 -15.57 15.32
C SER A 33 -4.42 -15.23 14.61
N LEU A 34 -5.49 -15.08 15.38
CA LEU A 34 -6.76 -14.59 14.85
C LEU A 34 -6.58 -13.13 14.41
N LEU A 35 -6.71 -12.88 13.11
CA LEU A 35 -6.70 -11.54 12.55
C LEU A 35 -7.93 -10.78 13.06
N ASN A 36 -7.75 -9.51 13.40
CA ASN A 36 -8.85 -8.63 13.77
C ASN A 36 -9.85 -8.55 12.59
N GLU A 37 -11.14 -8.76 12.85
CA GLU A 37 -12.19 -8.73 11.81
C GLU A 37 -12.20 -7.42 11.03
N HIS A 38 -11.89 -6.28 11.68
CA HIS A 38 -11.78 -5.00 11.00
C HIS A 38 -10.55 -4.92 10.09
N ALA A 39 -9.42 -5.53 10.49
CA ALA A 39 -8.23 -5.57 9.66
C ALA A 39 -8.46 -6.37 8.38
N MET A 40 -9.15 -7.51 8.47
CA MET A 40 -9.42 -8.36 7.30
C MET A 40 -10.62 -7.88 6.48
N GLY A 41 -11.65 -7.33 7.12
CA GLY A 41 -12.89 -6.90 6.47
C GLY A 41 -12.85 -5.48 5.90
N ARG A 42 -11.99 -4.60 6.40
CA ARG A 42 -11.85 -3.21 5.93
C ARG A 42 -10.45 -2.93 5.40
N ASP A 43 -9.43 -3.12 6.23
CA ASP A 43 -8.09 -2.61 5.92
C ASP A 43 -7.49 -3.33 4.71
N PHE A 44 -7.69 -4.64 4.61
CA PHE A 44 -7.26 -5.45 3.47
C PHE A 44 -7.86 -4.94 2.14
N TRP A 45 -9.17 -4.71 2.10
CA TRP A 45 -9.86 -4.28 0.87
C TRP A 45 -9.47 -2.86 0.45
N VAL A 46 -9.30 -1.95 1.41
CA VAL A 46 -8.83 -0.59 1.12
C VAL A 46 -7.40 -0.63 0.57
N MET A 47 -6.50 -1.36 1.23
CA MET A 47 -5.10 -1.51 0.78
C MET A 47 -5.01 -2.15 -0.60
N LEU A 48 -5.84 -3.15 -0.90
CA LEU A 48 -5.91 -3.79 -2.21
C LEU A 48 -6.37 -2.79 -3.28
N GLY A 49 -7.43 -2.02 -3.00
CA GLY A 49 -7.93 -0.99 -3.92
C GLY A 49 -6.90 0.10 -4.23
N VAL A 50 -6.19 0.61 -3.23
CA VAL A 50 -5.13 1.61 -3.40
C VAL A 50 -3.94 1.02 -4.16
N SER A 51 -3.57 -0.24 -3.88
CA SER A 51 -2.50 -0.93 -4.60
C SER A 51 -2.83 -1.10 -6.09
N LEU A 52 -4.08 -1.46 -6.40
CA LEU A 52 -4.56 -1.60 -7.78
C LEU A 52 -4.56 -0.23 -8.49
N LEU A 53 -4.99 0.83 -7.81
CA LEU A 53 -4.93 2.19 -8.31
C LEU A 53 -3.49 2.60 -8.66
N LEU A 54 -2.54 2.33 -7.77
CA LEU A 54 -1.12 2.58 -8.00
C LEU A 54 -0.60 1.82 -9.22
N VAL A 55 -0.98 0.54 -9.39
CA VAL A 55 -0.60 -0.24 -10.57
C VAL A 55 -1.18 0.36 -11.86
N VAL A 56 -2.45 0.78 -11.86
CA VAL A 56 -3.09 1.41 -13.02
C VAL A 56 -2.41 2.74 -13.38
N MET A 57 -2.06 3.56 -12.38
CA MET A 57 -1.32 4.81 -12.60
C MET A 57 0.09 4.53 -13.14
N ALA A 58 0.82 3.59 -12.54
CA ALA A 58 2.17 3.23 -12.94
C ALA A 58 2.24 2.61 -14.35
N LEU A 59 1.22 1.84 -14.76
CA LEU A 59 1.13 1.23 -16.10
C LEU A 59 0.49 2.16 -17.16
N GLY A 60 0.10 3.37 -16.77
CA GLY A 60 -0.49 4.37 -17.67
C GLY A 60 0.45 4.88 -18.75
N LYS A 61 -0.02 5.85 -19.55
CA LYS A 61 0.66 6.38 -20.76
C LYS A 61 2.13 6.78 -20.55
N SER A 62 2.52 7.21 -19.36
CA SER A 62 3.87 7.69 -19.07
C SER A 62 4.79 6.63 -18.45
N ARG A 63 4.30 5.42 -18.13
CA ARG A 63 5.02 4.38 -17.35
C ARG A 63 5.73 4.91 -16.10
N SER A 64 5.23 5.99 -15.53
CA SER A 64 5.84 6.73 -14.42
C SER A 64 4.76 7.47 -13.67
N ILE A 65 4.92 7.56 -12.35
CA ILE A 65 3.99 8.25 -11.46
C ILE A 65 4.31 9.75 -11.50
N ASN A 66 3.37 10.54 -11.99
CA ASN A 66 3.50 12.00 -12.03
C ASN A 66 3.16 12.63 -10.66
N ARG A 67 3.48 13.93 -10.50
CA ARG A 67 3.23 14.66 -9.24
C ARG A 67 1.75 14.68 -8.81
N ILE A 68 0.82 14.65 -9.77
CA ILE A 68 -0.62 14.67 -9.49
C ILE A 68 -1.05 13.30 -8.95
N GLU A 69 -0.62 12.21 -9.59
CA GLU A 69 -0.87 10.83 -9.17
C GLU A 69 -0.29 10.57 -7.77
N GLY A 70 0.95 11.01 -7.53
CA GLY A 70 1.56 10.97 -6.20
C GLY A 70 0.78 11.79 -5.17
N GLY A 71 0.28 12.98 -5.56
CA GLY A 71 -0.58 13.81 -4.71
C GLY A 71 -1.90 13.12 -4.35
N ILE A 72 -2.55 12.44 -5.31
CA ILE A 72 -3.77 11.67 -5.08
C ILE A 72 -3.52 10.56 -4.07
N LEU A 73 -2.46 9.76 -4.27
CA LEU A 73 -2.09 8.67 -3.36
C LEU A 73 -1.77 9.19 -1.95
N PHE A 74 -1.10 10.34 -1.85
CA PHE A 74 -0.79 10.96 -0.57
C PHE A 74 -2.05 11.45 0.17
N VAL A 75 -2.98 12.09 -0.55
CA VAL A 75 -4.26 12.53 0.03
C VAL A 75 -5.08 11.32 0.50
N LEU A 76 -5.13 10.24 -0.29
CA LEU A 76 -5.80 8.99 0.11
C LEU A 76 -5.19 8.40 1.38
N PHE A 77 -3.85 8.40 1.49
CA PHE A 77 -3.15 7.94 2.69
C PHE A 77 -3.55 8.76 3.93
N ILE A 78 -3.50 10.09 3.84
CA ILE A 78 -3.86 10.96 4.97
C ILE A 78 -5.35 10.83 5.33
N ALA A 79 -6.23 10.79 4.34
CA ALA A 79 -7.67 10.62 4.55
C ALA A 79 -7.98 9.29 5.25
N TYR A 80 -7.36 8.19 4.80
CA TYR A 80 -7.54 6.89 5.43
C TYR A 80 -6.99 6.87 6.86
N GLN A 81 -5.83 7.48 7.11
CA GLN A 81 -5.28 7.53 8.45
C GLN A 81 -6.16 8.34 9.40
N ALA A 82 -6.68 9.49 8.94
CA ALA A 82 -7.63 10.29 9.71
C ALA A 82 -8.91 9.51 10.01
N TYR A 83 -9.45 8.79 9.01
CA TYR A 83 -10.61 7.91 9.19
C TYR A 83 -10.35 6.84 10.26
N LEU A 84 -9.19 6.17 10.21
CA LEU A 84 -8.81 5.17 11.23
C LEU A 84 -8.70 5.80 12.61
N PHE A 85 -8.03 6.95 12.74
CA PHE A 85 -7.88 7.63 14.03
C PHE A 85 -9.22 8.00 14.65
N ILE A 86 -10.17 8.51 13.86
CA ILE A 86 -11.50 8.89 14.37
C ILE A 86 -12.31 7.65 14.77
N ASN A 87 -12.27 6.58 13.97
CA ASN A 87 -13.06 5.37 14.24
C ASN A 87 -12.43 4.46 15.31
N LEU A 88 -11.14 4.58 15.58
CA LEU A 88 -10.47 3.83 16.66
C LEU A 88 -10.54 4.57 18.00
N ALA A 89 -10.72 5.89 17.97
CA ALA A 89 -10.89 6.73 19.16
C ALA A 89 -12.35 6.88 19.62
N ALA A 90 -13.31 6.34 18.86
CA ALA A 90 -14.74 6.28 19.16
C ALA A 90 -15.13 4.89 19.66
#